data_AF-A0A3D4V0S5-F1
#
_entry.id   AF-A0A3D4V0S5-F1
#
_cell.length_a   1.000
_cell.length_b   1.000
_cell.length_c   1.000
_cell.angle_alpha   90.00
_cell.angle_beta   90.00
_cell.angle_gamma   90.00
#
_symmetry.space_group_name_H-M   'P 1'
#
loop_
_entity.id
_entity.type
_entity.pdbx_description
1 polymer ?
#
loop_
_entity_poly.entity_id
_entity_poly.type
_entity_poly.pdbx_seq_one_letter_code
_entity_poly.pdbx_strand_id
1 'polypeptide(L)'
;ICGKGNNAGDALVVARILSEKDHPVTICFVGEPDSLSVDTSKNQELLKKLTGNITFVEWGSDFDFSEYDFVVDGIFGTGLNSEVRAPYNDVINGVNQSDKIVFSLDLPSGLHADTGRKMGNAVLADFTITFGALKTGFYLNDGFEHSGQIVLCELPFPNHFKEKSAFLIHEDWFSKSDTNPKQREHKYDGGVLYIIA
;
A
#
# COMPACT_ATOMS: atom_id res chain seq x y z
N ILE A 1 -1.48 10.13 -8.10
CA ILE A 1 -0.47 11.00 -7.43
C ILE A 1 0.86 10.26 -7.37
N CYS A 2 1.96 10.89 -7.78
CA CYS A 2 3.28 10.26 -7.93
C CYS A 2 4.36 10.96 -7.11
N GLY A 3 5.20 10.18 -6.46
CA GLY A 3 6.47 10.64 -5.89
C GLY A 3 7.61 10.55 -6.91
N LYS A 4 8.82 10.27 -6.43
CA LYS A 4 10.03 10.16 -7.27
C LYS A 4 10.63 8.76 -7.39
N GLY A 5 10.29 7.87 -6.45
CA GLY A 5 10.87 6.53 -6.36
C GLY A 5 10.19 5.53 -7.30
N ASN A 6 10.49 4.25 -7.11
CA ASN A 6 9.89 3.17 -7.93
C ASN A 6 8.38 3.04 -7.74
N ASN A 7 7.83 3.41 -6.58
CA ASN A 7 6.38 3.38 -6.37
C ASN A 7 5.63 4.34 -7.32
N ALA A 8 6.27 5.45 -7.69
CA ALA A 8 5.76 6.33 -8.73
C ALA A 8 5.78 5.64 -10.10
N GLY A 9 6.84 4.89 -10.40
CA GLY A 9 6.94 4.07 -11.61
C GLY A 9 5.80 3.05 -11.72
N ASP A 10 5.42 2.41 -10.62
CA ASP A 10 4.26 1.51 -10.58
C ASP A 10 2.96 2.26 -10.86
N ALA A 11 2.78 3.46 -10.29
CA ALA A 11 1.63 4.32 -10.60
C ALA A 11 1.58 4.77 -12.07
N LEU A 12 2.74 5.03 -12.69
CA LEU A 12 2.84 5.32 -14.13
C LEU A 12 2.43 4.11 -14.97
N VAL A 13 2.76 2.88 -14.55
CA VAL A 13 2.28 1.67 -15.23
C VAL A 13 0.76 1.55 -15.12
N VAL A 14 0.18 1.83 -13.95
CA VAL A 14 -1.28 1.87 -13.77
C VAL A 14 -1.92 2.91 -14.70
N ALA A 15 -1.35 4.12 -14.76
CA ALA A 15 -1.81 5.19 -15.65
C ALA A 15 -1.79 4.77 -17.11
N ARG A 16 -0.73 4.08 -17.56
CA ARG A 16 -0.64 3.52 -18.92
C ARG A 16 -1.78 2.56 -19.21
N ILE A 17 -2.00 1.58 -18.33
CA ILE A 17 -3.01 0.54 -18.51
C ILE A 17 -4.42 1.14 -18.53
N LEU A 18 -4.70 2.13 -17.69
CA LEU A 18 -5.98 2.85 -17.70
C LEU A 18 -6.17 3.66 -18.99
N SER A 19 -5.12 4.35 -19.43
CA SER A 19 -5.15 5.10 -20.70
C SER A 19 -5.36 4.19 -21.92
N GLU A 20 -4.78 2.98 -21.92
CA GLU A 20 -4.98 1.97 -22.97
C GLU A 20 -6.41 1.42 -23.01
N LYS A 21 -7.18 1.64 -21.94
CA LYS A 21 -8.60 1.29 -21.82
C LYS A 21 -9.51 2.52 -21.98
N ASP A 22 -9.01 3.58 -22.60
CA ASP A 22 -9.74 4.82 -22.88
C ASP A 22 -10.24 5.59 -21.65
N HIS A 23 -9.63 5.37 -20.47
CA HIS A 23 -9.89 6.20 -19.30
C HIS A 23 -8.99 7.44 -19.30
N PRO A 24 -9.53 8.65 -19.05
CA PRO A 24 -8.72 9.84 -18.84
C PRO A 24 -7.94 9.73 -17.53
N VAL A 25 -6.65 10.05 -17.56
CA VAL A 25 -5.76 9.94 -16.42
C VAL A 25 -4.94 11.22 -16.26
N THR A 26 -5.01 11.82 -15.07
CA THR A 26 -4.07 12.87 -14.66
C THR A 26 -2.96 12.30 -13.79
N ILE A 27 -1.73 12.53 -14.20
CA ILE A 27 -0.52 12.18 -13.47
C ILE A 27 0.00 13.46 -12.80
N CYS A 28 -0.27 13.57 -11.51
CA CYS A 28 0.25 14.64 -10.66
C CYS A 28 1.55 14.19 -9.98
N PHE A 29 2.67 14.85 -10.30
CA PHE A 29 3.93 14.68 -9.57
C PHE A 29 4.01 15.63 -8.38
N VAL A 30 4.44 15.11 -7.23
CA VAL A 30 4.58 15.89 -6.01
C VAL A 30 5.97 16.54 -5.94
N GLY A 31 5.99 17.87 -6.10
CA GLY A 31 7.21 18.68 -6.17
C GLY A 31 7.96 18.50 -7.50
N GLU A 32 8.99 19.32 -7.73
CA GLU A 32 9.94 19.13 -8.82
C GLU A 32 10.93 18.02 -8.44
N PRO A 33 10.93 16.86 -9.10
CA PRO A 33 11.89 15.82 -8.79
C PRO A 33 13.27 16.21 -9.33
N ASP A 34 14.23 16.50 -8.44
CA ASP A 34 15.66 16.66 -8.79
C ASP A 34 16.17 15.45 -9.62
N SER A 35 15.63 14.27 -9.34
CA SER A 35 15.79 13.06 -10.14
C SER A 35 14.67 12.07 -9.86
N LEU A 36 14.23 11.37 -10.91
CA LEU A 36 13.39 10.19 -10.83
C LEU A 36 14.27 8.93 -10.76
N SER A 37 13.74 7.85 -10.19
CA SER A 37 14.39 6.54 -10.36
C SER A 37 14.46 6.17 -11.85
N VAL A 38 15.39 5.28 -12.20
CA VAL A 38 15.62 4.86 -13.59
C VAL A 38 14.34 4.32 -14.23
N ASP A 39 13.58 3.49 -13.52
CA ASP A 39 12.36 2.88 -14.05
C ASP A 39 11.19 3.85 -14.10
N THR A 40 11.08 4.77 -13.13
CA THR A 40 10.08 5.84 -13.18
C THR A 40 10.34 6.79 -14.33
N SER A 41 11.61 7.15 -14.58
CA SER A 41 12.00 7.99 -15.72
C SER A 41 11.62 7.34 -17.05
N LYS A 42 11.95 6.06 -17.25
CA LYS A 42 11.58 5.32 -18.47
C LYS A 42 10.07 5.25 -18.69
N ASN A 43 9.30 4.99 -17.63
CA ASN A 43 7.84 4.99 -17.73
C ASN A 43 7.29 6.38 -18.07
N GLN A 44 7.84 7.44 -17.48
CA GLN A 44 7.43 8.80 -17.81
C GLN A 44 7.72 9.15 -19.27
N GLU A 45 8.91 8.81 -19.78
CA GLU A 45 9.27 9.02 -21.19
C GLU A 45 8.37 8.24 -22.16
N LEU A 46 7.98 7.01 -21.79
CA LEU A 46 7.04 6.20 -22.55
C LEU A 46 5.66 6.88 -22.60
N LEU A 47 5.14 7.29 -21.46
CA LEU A 47 3.81 7.91 -21.36
C LEU A 47 3.73 9.25 -22.08
N LYS A 48 4.80 10.06 -22.07
CA LYS A 48 4.86 11.31 -22.85
C LYS A 48 4.71 11.09 -24.37
N LYS A 49 5.00 9.87 -24.87
CA LYS A 49 4.83 9.50 -26.28
C LYS A 49 3.44 8.94 -26.58
N LEU A 50 2.70 8.50 -25.56
CA LEU A 50 1.33 8.04 -25.70
C LEU A 50 0.42 9.26 -25.69
N THR A 51 -0.20 9.56 -26.83
CA THR A 51 -1.14 10.68 -26.97
C THR A 51 -2.57 10.24 -26.65
N GLY A 52 -3.41 11.15 -26.13
CA GLY A 52 -4.87 10.98 -26.09
C GLY A 52 -5.49 11.17 -24.70
N ASN A 53 -5.06 10.39 -23.71
CA ASN A 53 -5.81 10.28 -22.44
C ASN A 53 -4.96 10.54 -21.18
N ILE A 54 -3.72 11.04 -21.33
CA ILE A 54 -2.82 11.29 -20.21
C ILE A 54 -2.48 12.78 -20.13
N THR A 55 -2.75 13.36 -18.98
CA THR A 55 -2.37 14.74 -18.64
C THR A 55 -1.32 14.71 -17.54
N PHE A 56 -0.22 15.43 -17.72
CA PHE A 56 0.78 15.62 -16.67
C PHE A 56 0.56 16.97 -16.01
N VAL A 57 0.51 16.97 -14.69
CA VAL A 57 0.44 18.18 -13.87
C VAL A 57 1.42 18.09 -12.71
N GLU A 58 1.74 19.23 -12.12
CA GLU A 58 2.48 19.30 -10.87
C GLU A 58 1.51 19.55 -9.73
N TRP A 59 1.88 19.12 -8.53
CA TRP A 59 1.12 19.43 -7.34
C TRP A 59 1.11 20.95 -7.10
N GLY A 60 -0.08 21.52 -7.00
CA GLY A 60 -0.33 22.93 -6.74
C GLY A 60 -1.55 23.11 -5.86
N SER A 61 -1.70 24.31 -5.30
CA SER A 61 -2.85 24.67 -4.43
C SER A 61 -4.19 24.65 -5.16
N ASP A 62 -4.16 24.68 -6.48
CA ASP A 62 -5.30 24.60 -7.41
C ASP A 62 -5.66 23.16 -7.80
N PHE A 63 -4.95 22.15 -7.29
CA PHE A 63 -5.30 20.76 -7.55
C PHE A 63 -6.63 20.40 -6.89
N ASP A 64 -7.68 20.29 -7.69
CA ASP A 64 -9.02 19.92 -7.22
C ASP A 64 -9.24 18.41 -7.35
N PHE A 65 -9.26 17.71 -6.22
CA PHE A 65 -9.58 16.29 -6.20
C PHE A 65 -11.01 16.00 -6.66
N SER A 66 -11.94 16.97 -6.60
CA SER A 66 -13.35 16.78 -6.92
C SER A 66 -13.57 16.33 -8.37
N GLU A 67 -12.67 16.70 -9.29
CA GLU A 67 -12.69 16.36 -10.71
C GLU A 67 -12.40 14.88 -11.03
N TYR A 68 -11.98 14.09 -10.02
CA TYR A 68 -11.55 12.70 -10.20
C TYR A 68 -12.51 11.70 -9.53
N ASP A 69 -12.65 10.52 -10.11
CA ASP A 69 -13.46 9.45 -9.52
C ASP A 69 -12.74 8.70 -8.38
N PHE A 70 -11.43 8.55 -8.50
CA PHE A 70 -10.57 7.86 -7.52
C PHE A 70 -9.13 8.37 -7.59
N VAL A 71 -8.36 8.05 -6.55
CA VAL A 71 -6.94 8.40 -6.42
C VAL A 71 -6.10 7.13 -6.39
N VAL A 72 -5.02 7.13 -7.18
CA VAL A 72 -3.92 6.15 -7.02
C VAL A 72 -2.77 6.83 -6.30
N ASP A 73 -2.43 6.32 -5.13
CA ASP A 73 -1.30 6.75 -4.33
C ASP A 73 -0.05 5.94 -4.69
N GLY A 74 0.86 6.59 -5.44
CA GLY A 74 2.19 6.11 -5.79
C GLY A 74 3.29 7.03 -5.26
N ILE A 75 3.11 7.65 -4.09
CA ILE A 75 4.09 8.59 -3.54
C ILE A 75 5.30 7.85 -2.97
N PHE A 76 5.08 7.05 -1.93
CA PHE A 76 6.07 6.29 -1.18
C PHE A 76 5.65 4.83 -1.07
N GLY A 77 6.62 3.92 -1.15
CA GLY A 77 6.42 2.50 -0.82
C GLY A 77 7.30 2.13 0.38
N THR A 78 7.83 0.91 0.37
CA THR A 78 8.73 0.37 1.40
C THR A 78 9.98 1.20 1.74
N GLY A 79 10.40 2.14 0.89
CA GLY A 79 11.62 2.93 1.09
C GLY A 79 11.53 4.09 2.10
N LEU A 80 10.36 4.38 2.66
CA LEU A 80 10.17 5.50 3.57
C LEU A 80 10.77 5.20 4.97
N ASN A 81 11.78 5.97 5.35
CA ASN A 81 12.50 5.81 6.63
C ASN A 81 12.58 7.11 7.45
N SER A 82 11.82 8.14 7.07
CA SER A 82 11.81 9.44 7.74
C SER A 82 10.40 10.04 7.74
N GLU A 83 10.15 10.95 8.66
CA GLU A 83 8.94 11.78 8.71
C GLU A 83 8.61 12.40 7.34
N VAL A 84 7.33 12.32 6.95
CA VAL A 84 6.78 12.97 5.77
C VAL A 84 6.79 14.48 6.00
N ARG A 85 7.40 15.22 5.07
CA ARG A 85 7.48 16.68 5.09
C ARG A 85 6.73 17.25 3.90
N ALA A 86 6.50 18.57 3.92
CA ALA A 86 6.02 19.29 2.74
C ALA A 86 6.98 19.07 1.54
N PRO A 87 6.48 19.00 0.30
CA PRO A 87 5.07 19.14 -0.08
C PRO A 87 4.24 17.85 0.09
N TYR A 88 4.87 16.70 0.33
CA TYR A 88 4.17 15.40 0.42
C TYR A 88 3.10 15.37 1.52
N ASN A 89 3.38 15.99 2.68
CA ASN A 89 2.41 16.08 3.77
C ASN A 89 1.11 16.78 3.35
N ASP A 90 1.21 17.84 2.53
CA ASP A 90 0.05 18.60 2.08
C ASP A 90 -0.78 17.81 1.07
N VAL A 91 -0.11 17.04 0.21
CA VAL A 91 -0.76 16.15 -0.74
C VAL A 91 -1.52 15.04 -0.03
N ILE A 92 -0.88 14.41 0.97
CA ILE A 92 -1.53 13.36 1.78
C ILE A 92 -2.77 13.90 2.48
N ASN A 93 -2.70 15.12 3.04
CA ASN A 93 -3.87 15.78 3.62
C ASN A 93 -4.98 16.00 2.59
N GLY A 94 -4.64 16.48 1.39
CA GLY A 94 -5.60 16.65 0.30
C GLY A 94 -6.28 15.34 -0.10
N VAL A 95 -5.51 14.25 -0.24
CA VAL A 95 -6.04 12.91 -0.52
C VAL A 95 -7.00 12.46 0.57
N ASN A 96 -6.59 12.54 1.84
CA ASN A 96 -7.39 12.10 2.98
C ASN A 96 -8.68 12.92 3.19
N GLN A 97 -8.76 14.13 2.64
CA GLN A 97 -9.92 15.03 2.72
C GLN A 97 -10.77 15.02 1.45
N SER A 98 -10.41 14.24 0.43
CA SER A 98 -11.01 14.33 -0.91
C SER A 98 -12.34 13.59 -1.09
N ASP A 99 -12.76 12.80 -0.10
CA ASP A 99 -13.89 11.85 -0.18
C ASP A 99 -13.83 10.87 -1.37
N LYS A 100 -12.65 10.71 -2.00
CA LYS A 100 -12.45 9.79 -3.13
C LYS A 100 -12.04 8.42 -2.66
N ILE A 101 -12.31 7.41 -3.49
CA ILE A 101 -11.76 6.07 -3.30
C ILE A 101 -10.24 6.15 -3.51
N VAL A 102 -9.46 5.63 -2.55
CA VAL A 102 -8.00 5.67 -2.57
C VAL A 102 -7.41 4.27 -2.72
N PHE A 103 -6.61 4.09 -3.76
CA PHE A 103 -5.80 2.90 -4.01
C PHE A 103 -4.32 3.20 -3.75
N SER A 104 -3.75 2.67 -2.68
CA SER A 104 -2.31 2.78 -2.41
C SER A 104 -1.52 1.63 -3.03
N LEU A 105 -0.41 1.96 -3.67
CA LEU A 105 0.52 0.99 -4.25
C LEU A 105 1.65 0.68 -3.25
N ASP A 106 1.94 -0.61 -3.11
CA ASP A 106 2.88 -1.19 -2.15
C ASP A 106 2.49 -1.02 -0.68
N LEU A 107 2.36 0.23 -0.21
CA LEU A 107 1.97 0.68 1.13
C LEU A 107 1.23 2.03 1.03
N PRO A 108 0.30 2.35 1.93
CA PRO A 108 -0.19 3.71 2.07
C PRO A 108 0.98 4.67 2.33
N SER A 109 1.13 5.67 1.46
CA SER A 109 2.26 6.59 1.55
C SER A 109 2.26 7.30 2.89
N GLY A 110 3.41 7.26 3.57
CA GLY A 110 3.56 7.76 4.94
C GLY A 110 3.52 6.68 6.01
N LEU A 111 3.12 5.45 5.69
CA LEU A 111 3.15 4.33 6.61
C LEU A 111 4.52 3.60 6.57
N HIS A 112 5.12 3.35 7.74
CA HIS A 112 6.36 2.59 7.80
C HIS A 112 6.12 1.09 7.58
N ALA A 113 6.83 0.49 6.62
CA ALA A 113 6.65 -0.89 6.19
C ALA A 113 6.74 -1.94 7.31
N ASP A 114 7.72 -1.82 8.21
CA ASP A 114 7.92 -2.84 9.25
C ASP A 114 7.16 -2.56 10.55
N THR A 115 7.11 -1.29 10.97
CA THR A 115 6.55 -0.90 12.27
C THR A 115 5.08 -0.54 12.21
N GLY A 116 4.57 -0.15 11.04
CA GLY A 116 3.19 0.32 10.88
C GLY A 116 2.91 1.66 11.56
N ARG A 117 3.95 2.39 11.98
CA ARG A 117 3.79 3.77 12.44
C ARG A 117 3.60 4.68 11.25
N LYS A 118 2.68 5.64 11.35
CA LYS A 118 2.68 6.78 10.43
C LYS A 118 3.91 7.65 10.69
N MET A 119 4.59 8.02 9.61
CA MET A 119 5.76 8.88 9.62
C MET A 119 5.29 10.34 9.59
N GLY A 120 4.60 10.75 10.66
CA GLY A 120 4.01 12.08 10.83
C GLY A 120 2.61 12.18 10.23
N ASN A 121 2.47 11.75 8.98
CA ASN A 121 1.20 11.65 8.27
C ASN A 121 1.21 10.44 7.33
N ALA A 122 0.04 9.88 7.04
CA ALA A 122 -0.10 8.75 6.13
C ALA A 122 -1.44 8.78 5.38
N VAL A 123 -1.44 8.27 4.16
CA VAL A 123 -2.65 8.10 3.35
C VAL A 123 -3.62 7.14 4.06
N LEU A 124 -4.90 7.48 4.05
CA LEU A 124 -6.00 6.59 4.41
C LEU A 124 -6.46 5.90 3.12
N ALA A 125 -6.07 4.65 2.92
CA ALA A 125 -6.41 3.90 1.73
C ALA A 125 -7.70 3.09 1.94
N ASP A 126 -8.56 3.04 0.91
CA ASP A 126 -9.65 2.07 0.86
C ASP A 126 -9.10 0.69 0.44
N PHE A 127 -8.11 0.69 -0.44
CA PHE A 127 -7.44 -0.52 -0.93
C PHE A 127 -5.93 -0.31 -0.98
N THR A 128 -5.17 -1.31 -0.53
CA THR A 128 -3.71 -1.35 -0.69
C THR A 128 -3.32 -2.53 -1.57
N ILE A 129 -2.70 -2.26 -2.71
CA ILE A 129 -2.18 -3.28 -3.62
C ILE A 129 -0.70 -3.46 -3.32
N THR A 130 -0.36 -4.55 -2.63
CA THR A 130 1.01 -4.79 -2.16
C THR A 130 1.70 -5.89 -2.96
N PHE A 131 3.00 -5.74 -3.20
CA PHE A 131 3.75 -6.63 -4.08
C PHE A 131 4.65 -7.59 -3.31
N GLY A 132 4.66 -8.86 -3.74
CA GLY A 132 5.61 -9.88 -3.32
C GLY A 132 5.35 -10.51 -1.95
N ALA A 133 5.07 -9.69 -0.94
CA ALA A 133 4.78 -10.14 0.43
C ALA A 133 3.89 -9.14 1.17
N LEU A 134 3.18 -9.65 2.19
CA LEU A 134 2.53 -8.82 3.20
C LEU A 134 3.60 -8.25 4.13
N LYS A 135 3.54 -6.93 4.35
CA LYS A 135 4.43 -6.23 5.27
C LYS A 135 3.85 -6.23 6.68
N THR A 136 4.68 -6.32 7.71
CA THR A 136 4.22 -6.35 9.10
C THR A 136 3.53 -5.04 9.50
N GLY A 137 3.97 -3.93 8.92
CA GLY A 137 3.41 -2.61 9.17
C GLY A 137 1.96 -2.43 8.76
N PHE A 138 1.37 -3.34 7.99
CA PHE A 138 -0.07 -3.37 7.78
C PHE A 138 -0.87 -3.76 9.03
N TYR A 139 -0.26 -4.55 9.91
CA TYR A 139 -0.94 -5.20 11.04
C TYR A 139 -0.48 -4.66 12.39
N LEU A 140 0.41 -3.67 12.40
CA LEU A 140 1.00 -3.09 13.60
C LEU A 140 0.65 -1.60 13.67
N ASN A 141 0.49 -1.07 14.89
CA ASN A 141 0.24 0.35 15.17
C ASN A 141 -0.87 0.93 14.28
N ASP A 142 -0.59 2.00 13.53
CA ASP A 142 -1.54 2.72 12.68
C ASP A 142 -1.89 1.94 11.39
N GLY A 143 -1.17 0.87 11.08
CA GLY A 143 -1.28 0.13 9.82
C GLY A 143 -2.69 -0.33 9.50
N PHE A 144 -3.41 -0.86 10.48
CA PHE A 144 -4.76 -1.37 10.28
C PHE A 144 -5.73 -0.27 9.85
N GLU A 145 -5.61 0.92 10.44
CA GLU A 145 -6.49 2.06 10.16
C GLU A 145 -6.21 2.69 8.79
N HIS A 146 -4.99 2.56 8.28
CA HIS A 146 -4.54 3.23 7.06
C HIS A 146 -4.55 2.35 5.81
N SER A 147 -4.55 1.01 5.95
CA SER A 147 -4.29 0.11 4.82
C SER A 147 -5.53 -0.33 4.05
N GLY A 148 -6.74 -0.12 4.59
CA GLY A 148 -7.98 -0.58 3.98
C GLY A 148 -7.96 -2.08 3.67
N GLN A 149 -8.56 -2.47 2.55
CA GLN A 149 -8.48 -3.84 2.06
C GLN A 149 -7.14 -4.11 1.36
N ILE A 150 -6.34 -5.02 1.92
CA ILE A 150 -5.03 -5.39 1.39
C ILE A 150 -5.17 -6.49 0.33
N VAL A 151 -4.64 -6.23 -0.86
CA VAL A 151 -4.57 -7.18 -1.97
C VAL A 151 -3.10 -7.52 -2.23
N LEU A 152 -2.73 -8.78 -2.00
CA LEU A 152 -1.39 -9.27 -2.28
C LEU A 152 -1.26 -9.67 -3.76
N CYS A 153 -0.43 -8.95 -4.50
CA CYS A 153 0.03 -9.33 -5.83
C CYS A 153 1.35 -10.10 -5.71
N GLU A 154 1.31 -11.39 -6.04
CA GLU A 154 2.54 -12.19 -6.06
C GLU A 154 3.49 -11.72 -7.16
N LEU A 155 4.77 -11.59 -6.81
CA LEU A 155 5.85 -11.40 -7.78
C LEU A 155 6.48 -12.76 -8.11
N PRO A 156 6.95 -12.97 -9.36
CA PRO A 156 7.47 -14.24 -9.85
C PRO A 156 8.88 -14.54 -9.31
N PHE A 157 9.05 -14.48 -7.99
CA PHE A 157 10.27 -14.88 -7.30
C PHE A 157 10.17 -16.33 -6.81
N PRO A 158 11.20 -17.16 -7.03
CA PRO A 158 11.23 -18.50 -6.49
C PRO A 158 11.03 -18.49 -4.96
N ASN A 159 10.15 -19.38 -4.47
CA ASN A 159 9.77 -19.40 -3.05
C ASN A 159 10.96 -19.61 -2.09
N HIS A 160 12.05 -20.21 -2.54
CA HIS A 160 13.25 -20.41 -1.71
C HIS A 160 14.02 -19.11 -1.43
N PHE A 161 13.78 -18.03 -2.16
CA PHE A 161 14.31 -16.70 -1.83
C PHE A 161 13.39 -15.92 -0.89
N LYS A 162 12.17 -16.41 -0.62
CA LYS A 162 11.21 -15.75 0.26
C LYS A 162 11.44 -16.25 1.70
N GLU A 163 12.33 -15.58 2.43
CA GLU A 163 12.48 -15.82 3.86
C GLU A 163 11.32 -15.18 4.63
N LYS A 164 10.65 -15.98 5.47
CA LYS A 164 9.54 -15.50 6.30
C LYS A 164 10.08 -15.04 7.65
N SER A 165 9.88 -13.77 7.99
CA SER A 165 10.21 -13.22 9.32
C SER A 165 9.02 -13.25 10.28
N ALA A 166 7.79 -13.35 9.76
CA ALA A 166 6.55 -13.37 10.52
C ALA A 166 5.47 -14.21 9.82
N PHE A 167 4.44 -14.58 10.57
CA PHE A 167 3.25 -15.27 10.07
C PHE A 167 2.00 -14.50 10.50
N LEU A 168 1.09 -14.28 9.56
CA LEU A 168 -0.25 -13.79 9.88
C LEU A 168 -1.12 -14.99 10.28
N ILE A 169 -1.66 -14.95 11.49
CA ILE A 169 -2.61 -15.96 11.97
C ILE A 169 -3.95 -15.69 11.30
N HIS A 170 -4.41 -16.62 10.48
CA HIS A 170 -5.70 -16.55 9.79
C HIS A 170 -6.71 -17.50 10.45
N GLU A 171 -8.01 -17.22 10.33
CA GLU A 171 -9.07 -18.06 10.90
C GLU A 171 -8.97 -19.53 10.43
N ASP A 172 -8.51 -19.74 9.20
CA ASP A 172 -8.31 -21.08 8.62
C ASP A 172 -7.30 -21.94 9.40
N TRP A 173 -6.41 -21.33 10.18
CA TRP A 173 -5.50 -22.09 11.04
C TRP A 173 -6.25 -22.89 12.10
N PHE A 174 -7.39 -22.39 12.57
CA PHE A 174 -8.21 -23.04 13.59
C PHE A 174 -9.11 -24.13 13.00
N SER A 175 -9.45 -24.06 11.71
CA SER A 175 -10.21 -25.12 11.02
C SER A 175 -9.42 -26.42 10.85
N LYS A 176 -8.08 -26.34 10.92
CA LYS A 176 -7.15 -27.47 10.73
C LYS A 176 -6.66 -28.09 12.04
N SER A 177 -7.04 -27.57 13.21
CA SER A 177 -6.61 -28.20 14.46
C SER A 177 -7.51 -29.39 14.78
N ASP A 178 -6.92 -30.59 14.72
CA ASP A 178 -7.45 -31.86 15.26
C ASP A 178 -7.55 -31.84 16.80
N THR A 179 -7.89 -30.69 17.38
CA THR A 179 -8.25 -30.55 18.78
C THR A 179 -9.72 -30.90 18.96
N ASN A 180 -10.19 -31.97 18.31
CA ASN A 180 -11.37 -32.63 18.81
C ASN A 180 -10.97 -33.21 20.17
N PRO A 181 -11.57 -32.76 21.29
CA PRO A 181 -11.27 -33.37 22.57
C PRO A 181 -11.58 -34.86 22.42
N LYS A 182 -10.56 -35.71 22.64
CA LYS A 182 -10.76 -37.16 22.75
C LYS A 182 -11.93 -37.38 23.71
N GLN A 183 -12.79 -38.35 23.39
CA GLN A 183 -13.90 -38.71 24.25
C GLN A 183 -13.37 -38.92 25.67
N ARG A 184 -13.81 -38.08 26.61
CA ARG A 184 -13.29 -38.08 27.98
C ARG A 184 -13.94 -39.22 28.74
N GLU A 185 -13.17 -40.21 29.17
CA GLU A 185 -13.65 -41.31 30.00
C GLU A 185 -13.52 -40.94 31.49
N HIS A 186 -12.52 -40.12 31.83
CA HIS A 186 -12.24 -39.65 33.18
C HIS A 186 -11.95 -38.15 33.26
N LYS A 187 -12.21 -37.56 34.44
CA LYS A 187 -12.04 -36.12 34.72
C LYS A 187 -10.60 -35.60 34.55
N TYR A 188 -9.62 -36.49 34.43
CA TYR A 188 -8.20 -36.16 34.28
C TYR A 188 -7.70 -36.23 32.82
N ASP A 189 -8.51 -36.76 31.89
CA ASP A 189 -8.11 -37.00 30.49
C ASP A 189 -7.84 -35.70 29.71
N GLY A 190 -8.41 -34.58 30.18
CA GLY A 190 -8.20 -33.25 29.61
C GLY A 190 -7.04 -32.47 30.25
N GLY A 191 -6.29 -33.07 31.18
CA GLY A 191 -5.31 -32.37 32.01
C GLY A 191 -5.94 -31.60 33.18
N VAL A 192 -5.11 -31.16 34.13
CA VAL A 192 -5.51 -30.35 35.30
C VAL A 192 -4.73 -29.05 35.29
N LEU A 193 -5.44 -27.92 35.27
CA LEU A 193 -4.87 -26.58 35.38
C LEU A 193 -5.07 -26.07 36.81
N TYR A 194 -3.96 -25.84 37.53
CA TYR A 194 -3.98 -25.11 38.79
C TYR A 194 -3.59 -23.66 38.50
N ILE A 195 -4.48 -22.72 38.81
CA ILE A 195 -4.20 -21.27 38.71
C ILE A 195 -4.05 -20.75 40.13
N ILE A 196 -2.90 -20.15 40.43
CA ILE A 196 -2.70 -19.34 41.62
C ILE A 196 -2.60 -17.91 41.11
N ALA A 197 -3.57 -17.08 41.50
CA ALA A 197 -3.71 -15.68 41.09
C ALA A 197 -3.94 -14.80 42.33
#